data_AF-A0A0V8J4T6-F1
#
_entry.id   AF-A0A0V8J4T6-F1
#
_cell.length_a   1.000
_cell.length_b   1.000
_cell.length_c   1.000
_cell.angle_alpha   90.00
_cell.angle_beta   90.00
_cell.angle_gamma   90.00
#
_symmetry.space_group_name_H-M   'P 1'
#
loop_
_entity.id
_entity.type
_entity.pdbx_description
1 polymer ?
#
loop_
_entity_poly.entity_id
_entity_poly.type
_entity_poly.pdbx_seq_one_letter_code
_entity_poly.pdbx_strand_id
1 'polypeptide(L)'
;MDGAIICEPEENQLCITQKGAMRIVLKTHGKMANGVIPLTGINPNTRMAKLIVELDQLEQREKERLGEHPYLGWPSITPTILQAPVKGEPQINVVPAQCMTTLDIRTVPGQEHHQLRKK
;
A
#
# COMPACT_ATOMS: atom_id res chain seq x y z
N MET A 1 -26.92 22.07 -10.25
CA MET A 1 -25.70 22.86 -9.98
C MET A 1 -24.82 22.73 -11.20
N ASP A 2 -24.32 23.85 -11.72
CA ASP A 2 -23.58 23.91 -12.99
C ASP A 2 -22.05 23.90 -12.79
N GLY A 3 -21.56 23.99 -11.56
CA GLY A 3 -20.14 23.91 -11.23
C GLY A 3 -19.84 24.08 -9.73
N ALA A 4 -18.59 23.77 -9.34
CA ALA A 4 -18.04 23.99 -8.01
C ALA A 4 -16.56 24.42 -8.10
N ILE A 5 -16.11 25.26 -7.18
CA ILE A 5 -14.71 25.69 -7.03
C ILE A 5 -14.24 25.29 -5.63
N ILE A 6 -13.05 24.70 -5.53
CA ILE A 6 -12.43 24.30 -4.26
C ILE A 6 -11.23 25.22 -4.03
N CYS A 7 -11.27 26.02 -2.96
CA CYS A 7 -10.25 27.03 -2.65
C CYS A 7 -9.09 26.45 -1.83
N GLU A 8 -8.36 25.48 -2.39
CA GLU A 8 -7.11 24.96 -1.81
C GLU A 8 -5.94 25.94 -2.05
N PRO A 9 -4.90 25.93 -1.20
CA PRO A 9 -3.73 26.79 -1.36
C PRO A 9 -2.87 26.35 -2.55
N GLU A 10 -3.20 26.84 -3.74
CA GLU A 10 -2.52 26.54 -5.02
C GLU A 10 -1.78 27.76 -5.58
N GLU A 11 -1.30 28.68 -4.72
CA GLU A 11 -0.55 29.88 -5.11
C GLU A 11 -1.24 30.76 -6.19
N ASN A 12 -2.57 30.87 -6.11
CA ASN A 12 -3.43 31.54 -7.10
C ASN A 12 -3.36 30.92 -8.53
N GLN A 13 -2.91 29.67 -8.65
CA GLN A 13 -2.94 28.91 -9.90
C GLN A 13 -4.21 28.05 -9.99
N LEU A 14 -4.68 27.82 -11.21
CA LEU A 14 -5.82 26.95 -11.46
C LEU A 14 -5.36 25.48 -11.53
N CYS A 15 -5.74 24.68 -10.53
CA CYS A 15 -5.53 23.24 -10.54
C CYS A 15 -6.71 22.52 -11.23
N ILE A 16 -6.48 21.98 -12.43
CA ILE A 16 -7.51 21.29 -13.24
C ILE A 16 -7.52 19.77 -13.06
N THR A 17 -6.52 19.20 -12.37
CA THR A 17 -6.39 17.75 -12.15
C THR A 17 -5.76 17.45 -10.81
N GLN A 18 -6.23 16.42 -10.11
CA GLN A 18 -5.68 15.96 -8.85
C GLN A 18 -5.54 14.43 -8.83
N LYS A 19 -4.51 13.90 -8.17
CA LYS A 19 -4.43 12.45 -7.91
C LYS A 19 -5.51 12.01 -6.93
N GLY A 20 -6.08 10.84 -7.17
CA GLY A 20 -6.88 10.17 -6.15
C GLY A 20 -5.97 9.61 -5.05
N ALA A 21 -6.55 9.33 -3.88
CA ALA A 21 -5.83 8.76 -2.75
C ALA A 21 -6.63 7.60 -2.13
N MET A 22 -5.95 6.49 -1.86
CA MET A 22 -6.50 5.34 -1.15
C MET A 22 -5.49 4.85 -0.12
N ARG A 23 -5.97 4.57 1.10
CA ARG A 23 -5.14 4.11 2.22
C ARG A 23 -5.62 2.74 2.66
N ILE A 24 -4.72 1.76 2.64
CA ILE A 24 -5.02 0.36 2.93
C ILE A 24 -4.12 -0.13 4.05
N VAL A 25 -4.66 -1.00 4.91
CA VAL A 25 -3.87 -1.77 5.88
C VAL A 25 -3.96 -3.24 5.52
N LEU A 26 -2.83 -3.84 5.17
CA LEU A 26 -2.72 -5.28 4.94
C LEU A 26 -2.19 -5.96 6.20
N LYS A 27 -2.77 -7.11 6.55
CA LYS A 27 -2.35 -7.92 7.70
C LYS A 27 -2.17 -9.36 7.29
N THR A 28 -0.99 -9.92 7.55
CA THR A 28 -0.75 -11.36 7.46
C THR A 28 -0.75 -11.97 8.86
N HIS A 29 -1.36 -13.14 8.96
CA HIS A 29 -1.52 -13.88 10.20
C HIS A 29 -0.63 -15.12 10.18
N GLY A 30 -0.12 -15.46 11.35
CA GLY A 30 0.77 -16.57 11.61
C GLY A 30 0.51 -17.18 12.98
N LYS A 31 1.52 -17.85 13.51
CA LYS A 31 1.49 -18.45 14.84
C LYS A 31 2.82 -18.20 15.51
N MET A 32 2.77 -17.64 16.71
CA MET A 32 3.96 -17.31 17.47
C MET A 32 4.76 -18.58 17.79
N ALA A 33 6.09 -18.48 17.69
CA ALA A 33 7.01 -19.53 18.08
C ALA A 33 8.35 -18.94 18.52
N ASN A 34 9.08 -19.69 19.34
CA ASN A 34 10.46 -19.36 19.65
C ASN A 34 11.34 -19.63 18.41
N GLY A 35 12.32 -18.75 18.16
CA GLY A 35 13.24 -18.83 17.03
C GLY A 35 14.12 -20.09 17.01
N VAL A 36 14.28 -20.79 18.13
CA VAL A 36 14.98 -22.09 18.20
C VAL A 36 14.12 -23.24 17.67
N ILE A 37 12.79 -23.09 17.70
CA ILE A 37 11.82 -24.11 17.23
C ILE A 37 10.78 -23.51 16.27
N PRO A 38 11.22 -22.86 15.16
CA PRO A 38 10.36 -22.02 14.34
C PRO A 38 9.25 -22.81 13.63
N LEU A 39 9.45 -24.11 13.39
CA LEU A 39 8.48 -25.01 12.76
C LEU A 39 7.23 -25.27 13.61
N THR A 40 7.25 -24.92 14.90
CA THR A 40 6.06 -24.97 15.77
C THR A 40 5.10 -23.80 15.55
N GLY A 41 5.57 -22.78 14.82
CA GLY A 41 4.84 -21.57 14.45
C GLY A 41 4.61 -21.46 12.96
N ILE A 42 4.08 -20.30 12.55
CA ILE A 42 3.84 -19.95 11.16
C ILE A 42 4.31 -18.51 11.00
N ASN A 43 5.37 -18.28 10.23
CA ASN A 43 5.95 -16.96 10.07
C ASN A 43 5.09 -16.07 9.14
N PRO A 44 4.49 -14.97 9.63
CA PRO A 44 3.69 -14.07 8.80
C PRO A 44 4.54 -13.14 7.92
N ASN A 45 5.82 -12.94 8.24
CA ASN A 45 6.70 -12.00 7.55
C ASN A 45 7.01 -12.47 6.13
N THR A 46 7.24 -13.76 5.92
CA THR A 46 7.51 -14.31 4.57
C THR A 46 6.30 -14.18 3.65
N ARG A 47 5.08 -14.28 4.20
CA ARG A 47 3.84 -14.01 3.46
C ARG A 47 3.72 -12.53 3.11
N MET A 48 4.02 -11.64 4.06
CA MET A 48 4.00 -10.20 3.82
C MET A 48 5.03 -9.79 2.76
N ALA A 49 6.25 -10.36 2.80
CA ALA A 49 7.28 -10.10 1.82
C ALA A 49 6.83 -10.46 0.39
N LYS A 50 6.15 -11.60 0.22
CA LYS A 50 5.56 -11.99 -1.07
C LYS A 50 4.51 -10.98 -1.53
N LEU A 51 3.62 -10.54 -0.64
CA LEU A 51 2.62 -9.51 -0.97
C LEU A 51 3.27 -8.20 -1.41
N ILE A 52 4.33 -7.76 -0.75
CA ILE A 52 5.04 -6.51 -1.11
C ILE A 52 5.65 -6.63 -2.51
N VAL A 53 6.25 -7.76 -2.86
CA VAL A 53 6.78 -7.99 -4.22
C VAL A 53 5.65 -7.95 -5.26
N GLU A 54 4.51 -8.59 -4.98
CA GLU A 54 3.37 -8.55 -5.90
C GLU A 54 2.77 -7.14 -6.05
N LEU A 55 2.79 -6.33 -4.99
CA LEU A 55 2.36 -4.94 -5.03
C LEU A 55 3.29 -4.07 -5.88
N ASP A 56 4.60 -4.27 -5.79
CA ASP A 56 5.57 -3.59 -6.65
C ASP A 56 5.32 -3.93 -8.12
N GLN A 57 5.14 -5.22 -8.44
CA GLN A 57 4.80 -5.64 -9.79
C GLN A 57 3.45 -5.07 -10.26
N LEU A 58 2.45 -4.98 -9.36
CA LEU A 58 1.17 -4.37 -9.68
C LEU A 58 1.34 -2.88 -10.03
N GLU A 59 2.18 -2.15 -9.30
CA GLU A 59 2.49 -0.76 -9.62
C GLU A 59 3.11 -0.65 -11.02
N GLN A 60 4.09 -1.50 -11.35
CA GLN A 60 4.71 -1.49 -12.68
C GLN A 60 3.70 -1.80 -13.79
N ARG A 61 2.87 -2.83 -13.60
CA ARG A 61 1.80 -3.17 -14.57
C ARG A 61 0.82 -2.02 -14.77
N GLU A 62 0.47 -1.30 -13.71
CA GLU A 62 -0.43 -0.14 -13.82
C GLU A 62 0.25 1.05 -14.51
N LYS A 63 1.53 1.29 -14.25
CA LYS A 63 2.33 2.28 -14.98
C LYS A 63 2.39 1.93 -16.47
N GLU A 64 2.77 0.72 -16.83
CA GLU A 64 2.81 0.25 -18.23
C GLU A 64 1.45 0.37 -18.93
N ARG A 65 0.37 0.03 -18.23
CA ARG A 65 -1.00 0.07 -18.78
C ARG A 65 -1.50 1.50 -19.05
N LEU A 66 -1.17 2.46 -18.17
CA LEU A 66 -1.72 3.81 -18.20
C LEU A 66 -0.81 4.83 -18.89
N GLY A 67 0.50 4.60 -18.87
CA GLY A 67 1.48 5.61 -19.25
C GLY A 67 1.57 6.74 -18.22
N GLU A 68 2.43 7.71 -18.51
CA GLU A 68 2.61 8.89 -17.68
C GLU A 68 1.50 9.91 -17.97
N HIS A 69 0.78 10.35 -16.94
CA HIS A 69 -0.24 11.38 -17.11
C HIS A 69 0.43 12.77 -17.26
N PRO A 70 0.09 13.60 -18.26
CA PRO A 70 0.78 14.86 -18.55
C PRO A 70 0.92 15.84 -17.37
N TYR A 71 -0.06 15.84 -16.46
CA TYR A 71 -0.10 16.75 -15.30
C TYR A 71 0.12 16.05 -13.95
N LEU A 72 -0.06 14.73 -13.88
CA LEU A 72 -0.05 14.00 -12.61
C LEU A 72 1.13 13.03 -12.52
N GLY A 73 1.85 12.80 -13.61
CA GLY A 73 2.89 11.79 -13.68
C GLY A 73 2.32 10.39 -13.47
N TRP A 74 3.06 9.56 -12.75
CA TRP A 74 2.72 8.15 -12.53
C TRP A 74 1.80 7.89 -11.34
N PRO A 75 0.96 6.85 -11.38
CA PRO A 75 0.35 6.30 -10.18
C PRO A 75 1.38 5.62 -9.28
N SER A 76 1.05 5.47 -8.01
CA SER A 76 1.89 4.75 -7.04
C SER A 76 1.06 3.87 -6.10
N ILE A 77 1.63 2.73 -5.70
CA ILE A 77 1.10 1.78 -4.73
C ILE A 77 2.21 1.54 -3.71
N THR A 78 2.36 2.46 -2.76
CA THR A 78 3.56 2.51 -1.92
C THR A 78 3.32 1.90 -0.54
N PRO A 79 4.00 0.79 -0.17
CA PRO A 79 4.07 0.36 1.21
C PRO A 79 4.84 1.39 2.05
N THR A 80 4.21 1.92 3.10
CA THR A 80 4.75 3.05 3.89
C THR A 80 5.20 2.64 5.28
N ILE A 81 4.55 1.66 5.90
CA ILE A 81 4.94 1.09 7.20
C ILE A 81 4.97 -0.42 7.03
N LEU A 82 5.99 -1.09 7.55
CA LEU A 82 6.05 -2.55 7.69
C LEU A 82 6.39 -2.87 9.14
N GLN A 83 5.53 -3.64 9.81
CA GLN A 83 5.66 -3.87 11.25
C GLN A 83 5.31 -5.31 11.64
N ALA A 84 6.17 -5.90 12.46
CA ALA A 84 5.99 -7.20 13.08
C ALA A 84 6.79 -7.27 14.39
N PRO A 85 6.17 -7.55 15.55
CA PRO A 85 4.74 -7.79 15.74
C PRO A 85 3.91 -6.50 15.59
N VAL A 86 2.61 -6.65 15.31
CA VAL A 86 1.69 -5.50 15.18
C VAL A 86 1.42 -4.82 16.53
N LYS A 87 1.62 -5.53 17.65
CA LYS A 87 1.47 -5.03 19.01
C LYS A 87 2.61 -5.58 19.88
N GLY A 88 3.07 -4.75 20.81
CA GLY A 88 4.16 -5.10 21.74
C GLY A 88 5.56 -4.92 21.12
N GLU A 89 6.56 -5.18 21.94
CA GLU A 89 7.96 -5.01 21.57
C GLU A 89 8.49 -6.19 20.74
N PRO A 90 9.18 -5.94 19.62
CA PRO A 90 9.81 -6.98 18.82
C PRO A 90 10.94 -7.67 19.59
N GLN A 91 11.00 -9.00 19.50
CA GLN A 91 12.09 -9.80 20.05
C GLN A 91 12.74 -10.60 18.92
N ILE A 92 14.08 -10.52 18.82
CA ILE A 92 14.84 -11.13 17.72
C ILE A 92 14.69 -12.65 17.64
N ASN A 93 14.40 -13.30 18.77
CA ASN A 93 14.26 -14.74 18.91
C ASN A 93 12.79 -15.21 18.94
N VAL A 94 11.84 -14.41 18.46
CA VAL A 94 10.42 -14.77 18.42
C VAL A 94 9.86 -14.59 17.02
N VAL A 95 9.24 -15.64 16.49
CA VAL A 95 8.39 -15.55 15.30
C VAL A 95 7.08 -14.87 15.72
N PRO A 96 6.67 -13.74 15.11
CA PRO A 96 5.47 -13.02 15.51
C PRO A 96 4.19 -13.74 15.05
N ALA A 97 3.07 -13.49 15.74
CA ALA A 97 1.76 -13.99 15.32
C ALA A 97 1.13 -13.19 14.16
N GLN A 98 1.56 -11.94 13.95
CA GLN A 98 1.02 -11.04 12.93
C GLN A 98 2.11 -10.13 12.36
N CYS A 99 1.96 -9.78 11.09
CA CYS A 99 2.70 -8.72 10.40
C CYS A 99 1.71 -7.80 9.68
N MET A 100 2.00 -6.52 9.60
CA MET A 100 1.15 -5.51 8.97
C MET A 100 1.98 -4.62 8.05
N THR A 101 1.39 -4.22 6.92
CA THR A 101 1.88 -3.08 6.16
C THR A 101 0.76 -2.10 5.82
N THR A 102 1.09 -0.81 5.75
CA THR A 102 0.19 0.23 5.26
C THR A 102 0.54 0.60 3.83
N LEU A 103 -0.45 0.86 3.00
CA LEU A 103 -0.28 1.34 1.64
C LEU A 103 -0.79 2.77 1.51
N ASP A 104 0.02 3.66 0.94
CA ASP A 104 -0.42 4.94 0.38
C ASP A 104 -0.50 4.79 -1.14
N ILE A 105 -1.72 4.81 -1.68
CA ILE A 105 -1.97 4.58 -3.10
C ILE A 105 -2.41 5.89 -3.71
N ARG A 106 -1.66 6.36 -4.71
CA ARG A 106 -1.96 7.58 -5.47
C ARG A 106 -2.39 7.20 -6.86
N THR A 107 -3.66 7.46 -7.18
CA THR A 107 -4.26 7.05 -8.44
C THR A 107 -4.31 8.20 -9.44
N VAL A 108 -4.23 7.87 -10.73
CA VAL A 108 -4.46 8.79 -11.85
C VAL A 108 -5.77 8.44 -12.57
N PRO A 109 -6.32 9.31 -13.44
CA PRO A 109 -7.48 8.97 -14.26
C PRO A 109 -7.29 7.63 -14.99
N GLY A 110 -8.32 6.78 -15.01
CA GLY A 110 -8.23 5.41 -15.51
C GLY A 110 -7.87 4.35 -14.46
N GLN A 111 -7.78 4.74 -13.18
CA GLN A 111 -7.67 3.83 -12.03
C GLN A 111 -8.85 3.96 -11.07
N GLU A 112 -9.86 3.13 -11.31
CA GLU A 112 -11.01 3.03 -10.43
C GLU A 112 -10.66 2.28 -9.14
N HIS A 113 -10.92 2.89 -7.99
CA HIS A 113 -10.57 2.31 -6.67
C HIS A 113 -11.19 0.93 -6.45
N HIS A 114 -12.42 0.72 -6.94
CA HIS A 114 -13.11 -0.57 -6.82
C HIS A 114 -12.43 -1.69 -7.63
N GLN A 115 -11.75 -1.37 -8.73
CA GLN A 115 -11.02 -2.33 -9.55
C GLN A 115 -9.67 -2.64 -8.91
N LEU A 116 -8.96 -1.61 -8.41
CA LEU A 116 -7.70 -1.79 -7.70
C LEU A 116 -7.85 -2.67 -6.45
N ARG A 117 -8.96 -2.56 -5.71
CA ARG A 117 -9.23 -3.41 -4.53
C ARG A 117 -9.46 -4.89 -4.87
N LYS A 118 -9.80 -5.22 -6.12
CA LYS A 118 -10.08 -6.59 -6.57
C LYS A 118 -8.84 -7.29 -7.16
N LYS A 119 -7.79 -6.53 -7.48
CA LYS A 119 -6.50 -7.06 -7.92
C LYS A 119 -5.70 -7.52 -6.69
#